data_AF-A0A4Y3PRP2-F1
#
_entry.id   AF-A0A4Y3PRP2-F1
#
_cell.length_a   1.000
_cell.length_b   1.000
_cell.length_c   1.000
_cell.angle_alpha   90.00
_cell.angle_beta   90.00
_cell.angle_gamma   90.00
#
_symmetry.space_group_name_H-M   'P 1'
#
loop_
_entity.id
_entity.type
_entity.pdbx_description
1 polymer ?
#
loop_
_entity_poly.entity_id
_entity_poly.type
_entity_poly.pdbx_seq_one_letter_code
_entity_poly.pdbx_strand_id
1 'polypeptide(L)' 'MSKQEEVQIIDFEEMLRSIESRLASAGMYVQREAIITILQAEEAFLLEKGVLQEYSE' A
#
# COMPACT_ATOMS: atom_id res chain seq x y z
N MET A 1 25.00 16.06 -4.56
CA MET A 1 24.58 14.68 -4.85
C MET A 1 23.14 14.56 -4.38
N SER A 2 22.18 14.62 -5.30
CA SER A 2 20.78 14.34 -4.98
C SER A 2 20.70 12.87 -4.58
N LYS A 3 20.21 12.59 -3.36
CA LYS A 3 19.81 11.23 -2.99
C LYS A 3 18.68 10.87 -3.95
N GLN A 4 18.97 10.06 -4.97
CA GLN A 4 17.91 9.41 -5.73
C GLN A 4 17.18 8.54 -4.72
N GLU A 5 15.93 8.88 -4.44
CA GLU A 5 15.06 8.03 -3.63
C GLU A 5 15.00 6.69 -4.36
N GLU A 6 15.56 5.64 -3.76
CA GLU A 6 15.43 4.28 -4.27
C GLU A 6 13.95 3.94 -4.20
N VAL A 7 13.28 4.04 -5.36
CA VAL A 7 11.90 3.58 -5.51
C VAL A 7 11.90 2.07 -5.27
N GLN A 8 11.47 1.66 -4.08
CA GLN A 8 11.26 0.25 -3.78
C GLN A 8 9.93 -0.17 -4.40
N ILE A 9 10.01 -0.98 -5.44
CA ILE A 9 8.85 -1.66 -6.01
C ILE A 9 8.49 -2.80 -5.07
N ILE A 10 7.36 -2.67 -4.38
CA ILE A 10 6.85 -3.70 -3.46
C ILE A 10 5.82 -4.54 -4.22
N ASP A 11 5.95 -5.86 -4.15
CA ASP A 11 4.93 -6.79 -4.66
C ASP A 11 3.63 -6.62 -3.85
N PHE A 12 2.51 -6.44 -4.56
CA PHE A 12 1.21 -6.21 -3.94
C PHE A 12 0.79 -7.35 -3.01
N GLU A 13 1.08 -8.61 -3.35
CA GLU A 13 0.76 -9.77 -2.50
C GLU A 13 1.67 -9.81 -1.26
N GLU A 14 2.94 -9.39 -1.37
CA GLU A 14 3.83 -9.28 -0.21
C GLU A 14 3.32 -8.22 0.78
N MET A 15 2.88 -7.07 0.27
CA MET A 15 2.27 -6.02 1.07
C MET A 15 0.99 -6.51 1.77
N LEU A 16 0.09 -7.19 1.05
CA LEU A 16 -1.12 -7.75 1.64
C LEU A 16 -0.81 -8.71 2.79
N ARG A 17 0.11 -9.65 2.58
CA ARG A 17 0.53 -10.61 3.63
C ARG A 17 1.14 -9.91 4.84
N SER A 18 1.91 -8.84 4.61
CA SER A 18 2.48 -8.03 5.69
C SER A 18 1.38 -7.37 6.54
N ILE A 19 0.36 -6.80 5.91
CA ILE A 19 -0.79 -6.20 6.60
C ILE A 19 -1.56 -7.27 7.37
N GLU A 20 -1.91 -8.38 6.73
CA GLU A 20 -2.62 -9.51 7.35
C GLU A 20 -1.88 -10.02 8.59
N SER A 21 -0.57 -10.22 8.50
CA SER A 21 0.27 -10.65 9.61
C SER A 21 0.27 -9.66 10.77
N ARG A 22 0.38 -8.35 10.48
CA ARG A 22 0.32 -7.30 11.50
C ARG A 22 -1.03 -7.22 12.18
N LEU A 23 -2.12 -7.27 11.42
CA LEU A 23 -3.48 -7.26 11.98
C LEU A 23 -3.73 -8.49 12.84
N ALA A 24 -3.33 -9.68 12.39
CA ALA A 24 -3.42 -10.91 13.17
C ALA A 24 -2.61 -10.82 14.47
N SER A 25 -1.40 -10.23 14.43
CA SER A 25 -0.57 -10.03 15.63
C SER A 25 -1.20 -9.09 16.65
N ALA A 26 -2.07 -8.18 16.20
CA ALA A 26 -2.88 -7.31 17.04
C ALA A 26 -4.22 -7.94 17.46
N GLY A 27 -4.48 -9.20 17.11
CA GLY A 27 -5.73 -9.90 17.41
C GLY A 27 -6.91 -9.51 16.51
N MET A 28 -6.65 -8.86 15.38
CA MET A 28 -7.66 -8.41 14.43
C MET A 28 -7.67 -9.31 13.20
N TYR A 29 -8.80 -9.98 12.94
CA TYR A 29 -9.00 -10.76 11.72
C TYR A 29 -9.86 -9.95 10.76
N VAL A 30 -9.20 -9.32 9.79
CA VAL A 30 -9.84 -8.53 8.74
C VAL A 30 -9.84 -9.34 7.46
N GLN A 31 -10.96 -9.33 6.73
CA GLN A 31 -11.04 -10.00 5.44
C GLN A 31 -10.13 -9.32 4.41
N ARG A 32 -9.47 -10.12 3.58
CA ARG A 32 -8.56 -9.63 2.54
C ARG A 32 -9.21 -8.60 1.63
N GLU A 33 -10.47 -8.81 1.24
CA GLU A 33 -11.23 -7.88 0.40
C GLU A 33 -11.34 -6.48 1.05
N ALA A 34 -11.57 -6.41 2.36
CA ALA A 34 -11.62 -5.14 3.06
C ALA A 34 -10.26 -4.42 3.07
N ILE A 35 -9.16 -5.16 3.23
CA ILE A 35 -7.80 -4.60 3.15
C ILE A 35 -7.56 -4.02 1.76
N ILE A 36 -7.91 -4.75 0.70
CA ILE A 36 -7.76 -4.30 -0.69
C ILE A 36 -8.58 -3.02 -0.93
N THR A 37 -9.85 -3.00 -0.49
CA THR A 37 -10.72 -1.82 -0.64
C THR A 37 -10.13 -0.60 0.06
N ILE A 38 -9.57 -0.77 1.26
CA ILE A 38 -8.90 0.33 1.99
C ILE A 38 -7.69 0.82 1.18
N LEU A 39 -6.82 -0.08 0.72
CA LEU A 39 -5.63 0.31 -0.05
C LEU A 39 -5.98 1.09 -1.32
N GLN A 40 -7.02 0.67 -2.05
CA GLN A 40 -7.50 1.36 -3.25
C GLN A 40 -8.06 2.75 -2.92
N ALA A 41 -8.79 2.89 -1.81
CA ALA A 41 -9.31 4.19 -1.37
C ALA A 41 -8.17 5.15 -0.97
N GLU A 42 -7.16 4.64 -0.26
CA GLU A 42 -5.97 5.42 0.11
C GLU A 42 -5.14 5.81 -1.11
N GLU A 43 -4.94 4.90 -2.06
CA GLU A 43 -4.25 5.20 -3.33
C GLU A 43 -4.94 6.36 -4.07
N ALA A 44 -6.26 6.28 -4.23
CA ALA A 44 -7.05 7.34 -4.86
C ALA A 44 -6.92 8.68 -4.12
N PHE A 45 -6.96 8.66 -2.78
CA PHE A 45 -6.76 9.85 -1.96
C PHE A 45 -5.36 10.45 -2.14
N LEU A 46 -4.32 9.62 -2.12
CA LEU A 46 -2.94 10.08 -2.27
C LEU A 46 -2.65 10.63 -3.67
N LEU A 47 -3.26 10.05 -4.72
CA LEU A 47 -3.26 10.60 -6.08
C LEU A 47 -3.95 11.97 -6.13
N GLU A 48 -5.13 12.10 -5.52
CA GLU A 48 -5.87 13.38 -5.45
C GLU A 48 -5.05 14.48 -4.75
N LYS A 49 -4.28 14.13 -3.71
CA LYS A 49 -3.41 15.07 -3.00
C LYS A 49 -2.08 15.34 -3.71
N GLY A 50 -1.81 14.70 -4.85
CA GLY A 50 -0.55 14.82 -5.59
C GLY A 50 0.65 14.26 -4.83
N VAL A 51 0.41 13.38 -3.85
CA VAL A 51 1.45 12.69 -3.07
C VAL A 51 1.98 11.50 -3.87
N LEU A 52 1.07 10.76 -4.52
CA LEU A 52 1.42 9.76 -5.53
C LEU A 52 1.36 10.38 -6.92
N GLN A 53 2.23 9.93 -7.81
CA GLN A 53 2.18 10.22 -9.24
C GLN A 53 1.91 8.91 -9.97
N GLU A 54 0.99 8.92 -10.93
CA GLU A 54 0.83 7.78 -11.84
C GLU A 54 2.13 7.64 -12.63
N TYR A 55 2.81 6.51 -12.47
CA TYR A 55 3.90 6.14 -13.37
C TYR A 55 3.27 5.69 -14.69
N SER A 56 3.33 6.56 -15.70
CA SER A 56 3.10 6.16 -17.08
C SER A 56 4.38 5.47 -17.59
N GLU A 57 4.30 4.15 -17.84
CA GLU A 57 5.30 3.43 -18.66
C GLU A 57 5.49 4.07 -20.05
#